data_AF-A0A5N3VXU2-F1
#
_entry.id   AF-A0A5N3VXU2-F1
#
_cell.length_a   1.000
_cell.length_b   1.000
_cell.length_c   1.000
_cell.angle_alpha   90.00
_cell.angle_beta   90.00
_cell.angle_gamma   90.00
#
_symmetry.space_group_name_H-M   'P 1'
#
loop_
_entity.id
_entity.type
_entity.pdbx_description
1 polymer ?
#
loop_
_entity_poly.entity_id
_entity_poly.type
_entity_poly.pdbx_seq_one_letter_code
_entity_poly.pdbx_strand_id
1 'polypeptide(L)'
;QSYAGFILNGVKPLERQWQPELLEQRLGISPAQIQALLQDRDKFGLRVIAGLVEIGDTLLCPENLDPDEVEELENQALLPDLLQKYLTVFAKPHQLLQPIPGRGRKDIFQCP
;
A
#
# COMPACT_ATOMS: atom_id res chain seq x y z
N GLN A 1 -7.33 9.33 3.45
CA GLN A 1 -6.61 9.75 2.22
C GLN A 1 -5.16 9.34 2.42
N SER A 2 -4.46 8.49 1.65
CA SER A 2 -4.75 7.82 0.37
C SER A 2 -3.74 6.67 0.18
N TYR A 3 -4.20 5.42 0.03
CA TYR A 3 -3.36 4.21 -0.12
C TYR A 3 -2.87 3.97 -1.57
N ALA A 4 -3.60 4.52 -2.55
CA ALA A 4 -3.42 4.18 -3.96
C ALA A 4 -2.05 4.55 -4.54
N GLY A 5 -1.41 5.63 -4.09
CA GLY A 5 -0.10 6.04 -4.62
C GLY A 5 1.04 5.12 -4.20
N PHE A 6 0.94 4.48 -3.03
CA PHE A 6 2.00 3.67 -2.48
C PHE A 6 2.00 2.25 -3.08
N ILE A 7 0.83 1.61 -3.22
CA ILE A 7 0.72 0.32 -3.95
C ILE A 7 1.37 0.43 -5.33
N LEU A 8 1.16 1.56 -6.01
CA LEU A 8 1.70 1.82 -7.34
C LEU A 8 3.20 2.13 -7.39
N ASN A 9 3.80 2.49 -6.25
CA ASN A 9 5.24 2.75 -6.09
C ASN A 9 5.97 1.58 -5.41
N GLY A 10 5.32 0.42 -5.23
CA GLY A 10 5.91 -0.77 -4.61
C GLY A 10 6.08 -0.68 -3.09
N VAL A 11 5.47 0.32 -2.45
CA VAL A 11 5.49 0.53 -1.00
C VAL A 11 4.07 0.25 -0.48
N LYS A 12 3.86 -0.69 0.43
CA LYS A 12 2.49 -1.13 0.81
C LYS A 12 2.13 -0.64 2.21
N PRO A 13 1.13 0.24 2.40
CA PRO A 13 0.44 0.37 3.67
C PRO A 13 -0.93 -0.32 3.62
N LEU A 14 -1.17 -1.32 4.48
CA LEU A 14 -2.50 -1.88 4.74
C LEU A 14 -3.30 -0.94 5.68
N GLU A 15 -4.62 -1.08 5.68
CA GLU A 15 -5.61 -0.15 6.21
C GLU A 15 -5.31 0.53 7.57
N ARG A 16 -5.37 1.88 7.50
CA ARG A 16 -5.76 2.90 8.50
C ARG A 16 -4.72 3.86 9.04
N GLN A 17 -3.42 3.57 9.04
CA GLN A 17 -2.44 4.55 9.52
C GLN A 17 -1.14 4.43 8.73
N TRP A 18 -1.04 5.18 7.63
CA TRP A 18 0.26 5.51 7.07
C TRP A 18 1.00 6.39 8.08
N GLN A 19 2.18 5.97 8.49
CA GLN A 19 3.08 6.71 9.38
C GLN A 19 4.42 6.86 8.64
N PRO A 20 4.78 8.07 8.17
CA PRO A 20 6.10 8.31 7.56
C PRO A 20 7.23 7.89 8.50
N GLU A 21 7.01 8.00 9.81
CA GLU A 21 7.93 7.53 10.85
C GLU A 21 8.23 6.03 10.72
N LEU A 22 7.27 5.22 10.25
CA LEU A 22 7.45 3.79 10.06
C LEU A 22 8.40 3.47 8.89
N LEU A 23 8.36 4.28 7.82
CA LEU A 23 9.28 4.15 6.67
C LEU A 23 10.71 4.52 7.08
N GLU A 24 10.86 5.54 7.92
CA GLU A 24 12.17 5.92 8.46
C GLU A 24 12.70 4.87 9.42
N GLN A 25 11.87 4.39 10.35
CA GLN A 25 12.28 3.45 11.40
C GLN A 25 12.53 2.03 10.91
N ARG A 26 11.68 1.50 10.01
CA ARG A 26 11.74 0.10 9.57
C ARG A 26 12.47 -0.11 8.26
N LEU A 27 12.31 0.82 7.31
CA LEU A 27 12.92 0.70 5.98
C LEU A 27 14.16 1.59 5.81
N GLY A 28 14.50 2.43 6.80
CA GLY A 28 15.66 3.33 6.72
C GLY A 28 15.54 4.37 5.60
N ILE A 29 14.32 4.65 5.12
CA ILE A 29 14.09 5.59 4.02
C ILE A 29 14.32 6.99 4.56
N SER A 30 15.14 7.79 3.86
CA SER A 30 15.41 9.16 4.30
C SER A 30 14.20 10.08 4.11
N PRO A 31 14.08 11.17 4.90
CA PRO A 31 12.98 12.13 4.74
C PRO A 31 12.85 12.69 3.32
N ALA A 32 13.98 12.89 2.62
CA ALA A 32 13.99 13.35 1.23
C ALA A 32 13.39 12.32 0.26
N GLN A 33 13.64 11.02 0.49
CA GLN A 33 13.05 9.94 -0.29
C GLN A 33 11.55 9.80 0.01
N ILE A 34 11.14 9.93 1.28
CA ILE A 34 9.71 9.97 1.65
C ILE A 34 9.01 11.13 0.93
N GLN A 35 9.64 12.31 0.92
CA GLN A 35 9.10 13.47 0.23
C GLN A 35 8.97 13.24 -1.28
N ALA A 36 9.95 12.59 -1.91
CA ALA A 36 9.88 12.23 -3.33
C ALA A 36 8.74 11.22 -3.60
N LEU A 37 8.56 10.22 -2.74
CA LEU A 37 7.44 9.26 -2.84
C LEU A 37 6.08 9.96 -2.72
N LEU A 38 5.97 10.96 -1.82
CA LEU A 38 4.76 11.77 -1.67
C LEU A 38 4.50 12.65 -2.89
N GLN A 39 5.54 13.23 -3.50
CA GLN A 39 5.39 14.01 -4.73
C GLN A 39 4.98 13.13 -5.91
N ASP A 40 5.58 11.95 -6.06
CA ASP A 40 5.19 11.00 -7.12
C ASP A 40 3.74 10.53 -6.91
N ARG A 41 3.30 10.34 -5.66
CA ARG A 41 1.91 10.01 -5.34
C ARG A 41 0.92 11.07 -5.85
N ASP A 42 1.21 12.35 -5.69
CA ASP A 42 0.26 13.42 -6.02
C ASP A 42 0.26 13.78 -7.51
N LYS A 43 1.11 13.15 -8.33
CA LYS A 43 1.25 13.46 -9.77
C LYS A 43 -0.04 13.32 -10.57
N PHE A 44 -0.91 12.38 -10.20
CA PHE A 44 -2.18 12.12 -10.87
C PHE A 44 -3.39 12.75 -10.16
N GLY A 45 -3.17 13.46 -9.05
CA GLY A 45 -4.23 14.04 -8.25
C GLY A 45 -5.12 13.00 -7.56
N LEU A 46 -6.28 13.45 -7.07
CA LEU A 46 -7.24 12.62 -6.35
C LEU A 46 -8.42 12.23 -7.25
N ARG A 47 -9.13 11.15 -6.88
CA ARG A 47 -10.35 10.68 -7.56
C ARG A 47 -10.09 10.28 -9.02
N VAL A 48 -9.04 9.50 -9.21
CA VAL A 48 -8.64 8.91 -10.48
C VAL A 48 -8.29 7.44 -10.27
N ILE A 49 -8.40 6.65 -11.32
CA ILE A 49 -7.74 5.36 -11.41
C ILE A 49 -6.32 5.65 -11.90
N ALA A 50 -5.33 5.28 -11.07
CA ALA A 50 -3.94 5.68 -11.26
C ALA A 50 -3.04 4.51 -11.71
N GLY A 51 -3.53 3.28 -11.65
CA GLY A 51 -2.70 2.11 -11.92
C GLY A 51 -3.44 0.79 -11.74
N LEU A 52 -2.68 -0.27 -11.97
CA LEU A 52 -3.09 -1.66 -11.91
C LEU A 52 -2.16 -2.41 -10.95
N VAL A 53 -2.68 -3.47 -10.34
CA VAL A 53 -1.91 -4.37 -9.50
C VAL A 53 -2.49 -5.78 -9.67
N GLU A 54 -1.62 -6.78 -9.67
CA GLU A 54 -2.06 -8.17 -9.63
C GLU A 54 -2.43 -8.54 -8.19
N ILE A 55 -3.59 -9.16 -8.02
CA ILE A 55 -4.08 -9.65 -6.73
C ILE A 55 -3.71 -11.13 -6.62
N GLY A 56 -2.90 -11.46 -5.63
CA GLY A 56 -2.55 -12.82 -5.27
C GLY A 56 -3.42 -13.36 -4.13
N ASP A 57 -2.86 -14.30 -3.37
CA ASP A 57 -3.56 -14.95 -2.27
C ASP A 57 -3.94 -13.95 -1.16
N THR A 58 -5.07 -14.24 -0.51
CA THR A 58 -5.53 -13.53 0.68
C THR A 58 -5.62 -14.52 1.83
N LEU A 59 -4.90 -14.24 2.91
CA LEU A 59 -4.82 -15.11 4.08
C LEU A 59 -5.18 -14.31 5.33
N LEU A 60 -5.91 -14.91 6.27
CA LEU A 60 -6.04 -14.35 7.61
C LEU A 60 -4.67 -14.45 8.30
N CYS A 61 -4.22 -13.38 8.95
CA CYS A 61 -2.95 -13.39 9.66
C CYS A 61 -2.94 -14.56 10.69
N PRO A 62 -1.99 -15.51 10.58
CA PRO A 62 -1.91 -16.61 11.53
C PRO A 62 -1.58 -16.10 12.93
N GLU A 63 -2.18 -16.72 13.95
CA GLU A 63 -2.01 -16.31 15.36
C GLU A 63 -0.71 -16.84 16.00
N ASN A 64 -0.06 -17.83 15.37
CA ASN A 64 1.09 -18.56 15.91
C ASN A 64 2.39 -18.28 15.14
N LEU A 65 2.55 -17.06 14.62
CA LEU A 65 3.78 -16.66 13.92
C LEU A 65 4.90 -16.38 14.92
N ASP A 66 6.13 -16.69 14.53
CA ASP A 66 7.32 -16.27 15.28
C ASP A 66 7.48 -14.74 15.24
N PRO A 67 8.05 -14.08 16.26
CA PRO A 67 8.27 -12.64 16.26
C PRO A 67 9.00 -12.12 15.01
N ASP A 68 9.97 -12.88 14.48
CA ASP A 68 10.71 -12.48 13.27
C ASP A 68 9.81 -12.50 12.02
N GLU A 69 8.89 -13.48 11.93
CA GLU A 69 7.92 -13.57 10.84
C GLU A 69 6.86 -12.47 10.91
N VAL A 70 6.41 -12.13 12.13
CA VAL A 70 5.48 -11.02 12.34
C VAL A 70 6.13 -9.71 11.92
N GLU A 71 7.37 -9.45 12.35
CA GLU A 71 8.09 -8.23 12.00
C GLU A 71 8.26 -8.10 10.48
N GLU A 72 8.63 -9.19 9.81
CA GLU A 72 8.78 -9.21 8.35
C GLU A 72 7.45 -8.93 7.63
N LEU A 73 6.35 -9.53 8.09
CA LEU A 73 5.02 -9.24 7.54
C LEU A 73 4.59 -7.79 7.81
N GLU A 74 4.89 -7.24 8.99
CA GLU A 74 4.64 -5.84 9.33
C GLU A 74 5.47 -4.89 8.47
N ASN A 75 6.73 -5.22 8.19
CA ASN A 75 7.62 -4.48 7.30
C ASN A 75 7.08 -4.49 5.87
N GLN A 76 6.64 -5.66 5.38
CA GLN A 76 6.03 -5.80 4.06
C GLN A 76 4.69 -5.09 3.94
N ALA A 77 3.87 -5.11 5.00
CA ALA A 77 2.55 -4.47 5.01
C ALA A 77 2.57 -3.00 5.43
N LEU A 78 3.72 -2.51 5.90
CA LEU A 78 3.93 -1.24 6.60
C LEU A 78 2.78 -0.89 7.52
N LEU A 79 2.39 -1.88 8.32
CA LEU A 79 1.28 -1.79 9.24
C LEU A 79 1.59 -2.65 10.46
N PRO A 80 1.68 -2.05 11.66
CA PRO A 80 1.82 -2.84 12.89
C PRO A 80 0.51 -3.55 13.26
N ASP A 81 0.64 -4.52 14.15
CA ASP A 81 -0.47 -5.27 14.77
C ASP A 81 -1.36 -5.95 13.71
N LEU A 82 -0.79 -6.96 13.05
CA LEU A 82 -1.44 -7.68 11.95
C LEU A 82 -2.48 -8.71 12.41
N LEU A 83 -2.57 -8.98 13.71
CA LEU A 83 -3.49 -9.97 14.26
C LEU A 83 -4.93 -9.69 13.82
N GLN A 84 -5.64 -10.74 13.41
CA GLN A 84 -7.03 -10.70 12.93
C GLN A 84 -7.25 -9.89 11.63
N LYS A 85 -6.20 -9.45 10.93
CA LYS A 85 -6.30 -8.77 9.63
C LYS A 85 -6.13 -9.77 8.49
N TYR A 86 -6.82 -9.50 7.39
CA TYR A 86 -6.60 -10.22 6.13
C TYR A 86 -5.42 -9.61 5.37
N LEU A 87 -4.43 -10.44 5.08
CA LEU A 87 -3.25 -10.09 4.32
C LEU A 87 -3.44 -10.55 2.88
N THR A 88 -3.60 -9.58 1.97
CA THR A 88 -3.61 -9.84 0.53
C THR A 88 -2.23 -9.56 -0.06
N VAL A 89 -1.74 -10.51 -0.85
CA VAL A 89 -0.53 -10.35 -1.65
C VAL A 89 -0.88 -9.52 -2.88
N PHE A 90 -0.10 -8.47 -3.11
CA PHE A 90 -0.19 -7.65 -4.30
C PHE A 90 1.13 -7.74 -5.06
N ALA A 91 1.06 -7.92 -6.37
CA ALA A 91 2.24 -8.05 -7.23
C ALA A 91 2.14 -7.16 -8.47
N LYS A 92 3.29 -6.93 -9.09
CA LYS A 92 3.43 -6.16 -10.35
C LYS A 92 2.61 -4.86 -10.38
N PRO A 93 2.91 -3.90 -9.49
CA PRO A 93 2.27 -2.60 -9.56
C PRO A 93 2.66 -1.87 -10.85
N HIS A 94 1.67 -1.38 -11.58
CA HIS A 94 1.86 -0.60 -12.80
C HIS A 94 1.10 0.70 -12.71
N GLN A 95 1.80 1.82 -12.84
CA GLN A 95 1.16 3.12 -13.00
C GLN A 95 0.64 3.27 -14.42
N LEU A 96 -0.55 3.86 -14.57
CA LEU A 96 -1.06 4.22 -15.88
C LEU A 96 -0.23 5.37 -16.47
N LEU A 97 -0.15 5.45 -17.80
CA LEU A 97 0.48 6.58 -18.48
C LEU A 97 -0.32 7.88 -18.27
N GLN A 98 -1.64 7.76 -18.14
CA GLN A 98 -2.55 8.87 -17.87
C GLN A 98 -3.63 8.41 -16.89
N PRO A 99 -4.05 9.27 -15.95
CA PRO A 99 -5.09 8.92 -14.99
C PRO A 99 -6.46 8.84 -15.68
N ILE A 100 -7.28 7.87 -15.27
CA ILE A 100 -8.67 7.78 -15.73
C ILE A 100 -9.55 8.47 -14.68
N PRO A 101 -10.30 9.54 -15.03
CA PRO A 101 -11.18 10.21 -14.09
C PRO A 101 -12.26 9.26 -13.56
N GLY A 102 -12.38 9.14 -12.23
CA GLY A 102 -13.30 8.18 -11.64
C GLY A 102 -13.48 8.38 -10.15
N ARG A 103 -14.74 8.46 -9.69
CA ARG A 103 -15.03 8.42 -8.25
C ARG A 103 -14.91 6.98 -7.76
N GLY A 104 -14.17 6.79 -6.67
CA GLY A 104 -14.20 5.54 -5.92
C GLY A 104 -15.64 5.20 -5.52
N ARG A 105 -16.02 3.95 -5.75
CA ARG A 105 -17.30 3.38 -5.30
C ARG A 105 -17.04 2.42 -4.15
N LYS A 106 -18.11 1.95 -3.52
CA LYS A 106 -18.02 0.99 -2.43
C LYS A 106 -17.47 -0.34 -2.96
N ASP A 107 -16.58 -0.96 -2.18
CA ASP A 107 -16.02 -2.30 -2.43
C ASP A 107 -15.32 -2.42 -3.80
N ILE A 108 -15.36 -3.59 -4.42
CA ILE A 108 -14.84 -3.82 -5.77
C ILE A 108 -15.90 -3.36 -6.78
N PHE A 109 -15.51 -2.49 -7.70
CA PHE A 109 -16.39 -1.97 -8.74
C PHE A 109 -15.72 -2.01 -10.11
N GLN A 110 -16.53 -2.20 -11.14
CA GLN A 110 -16.06 -2.14 -12.52
C GLN A 110 -15.71 -0.70 -12.90
N CYS A 111 -14.55 -0.54 -13.51
CA CYS A 111 -14.09 0.71 -14.10
C CYS A 111 -14.12 0.60 -15.65
N PRO A 112 -14.28 1.74 -16.36
CA PRO A 112 -14.20 1.78 -17.81
C PRO A 112 -12.79 1.46 -18.34
#